data_AF-A0A0J1DET0-F1
#
_entry.id   AF-A0A0J1DET0-F1
#
_cell.length_a   1.000
_cell.length_b   1.000
_cell.length_c   1.000
_cell.angle_alpha   90.00
_cell.angle_beta   90.00
_cell.angle_gamma   90.00
#
_symmetry.space_group_name_H-M   'P 1'
#
loop_
_entity.id
_entity.type
_entity.pdbx_description
1 polymer ?
#
loop_
_entity_poly.entity_id
_entity_poly.type
_entity_poly.pdbx_seq_one_letter_code
_entity_poly.pdbx_strand_id
1 'polypeptide(L)'
;MSCDRVGNLLLAKFSAQGANDICFVIPASIVFFLLKNLPVNQDPTLQPPPAPPQITQWDWDSPNLPRAFTVNCKVLPGKISMTFNLDVKPDLTLVLDRSNVEMMRQILAAYSRDLIDLEA
;
A
#
# COMPACT_ATOMS: atom_id res chain seq x y z
N MET A 1 1.26 -4.75 6.44
CA MET A 1 1.23 -5.42 5.12
C MET A 1 1.70 -6.86 5.30
N SER A 2 1.38 -7.78 4.40
CA SER A 2 1.76 -9.20 4.46
C SER A 2 1.85 -9.79 3.06
N CYS A 3 2.88 -10.58 2.73
CA CYS A 3 2.96 -11.26 1.44
C CYS A 3 2.22 -12.60 1.45
N ASP A 4 1.73 -13.01 0.29
CA ASP A 4 1.32 -14.40 0.05
C ASP A 4 2.54 -15.33 0.01
N ARG A 5 2.32 -16.64 0.12
CA ARG A 5 3.41 -17.64 0.13
C ARG A 5 4.20 -17.69 -1.17
N VAL A 6 3.62 -17.24 -2.28
CA VAL A 6 4.23 -17.29 -3.61
C VAL A 6 5.03 -16.02 -3.93
N GLY A 7 4.75 -14.91 -3.24
CA GLY A 7 5.41 -13.63 -3.50
C GLY A 7 4.79 -12.85 -4.66
N ASN A 8 3.53 -13.12 -5.01
CA ASN A 8 2.82 -12.44 -6.09
C ASN A 8 1.93 -11.29 -5.59
N LEU A 9 1.47 -11.39 -4.35
CA LEU A 9 0.46 -10.50 -3.78
C LEU A 9 0.90 -9.98 -2.41
N LEU A 10 0.73 -8.68 -2.22
CA LEU A 10 0.89 -8.02 -0.95
C LEU A 10 -0.47 -7.62 -0.39
N LEU A 11 -0.88 -8.22 0.71
CA LEU A 11 -2.03 -7.77 1.49
C LEU A 11 -1.70 -6.44 2.18
N ALA A 12 -2.46 -5.41 1.86
CA ALA A 12 -2.34 -4.10 2.46
C ALA A 12 -3.57 -3.77 3.29
N LYS A 13 -3.34 -3.16 4.46
CA LYS A 13 -4.39 -2.71 5.37
C LYS A 13 -4.10 -1.29 5.79
N PHE A 14 -5.11 -0.43 5.69
CA PHE A 14 -5.00 1.00 5.97
C PHE A 14 -6.11 1.39 6.95
N SER A 15 -5.73 2.15 7.98
CA SER A 15 -6.72 2.76 8.88
C SER A 15 -7.24 4.05 8.28
N ALA A 16 -8.56 4.15 8.19
CA ALA A 16 -9.24 5.35 7.74
C ALA A 16 -9.59 6.26 8.92
N GLN A 17 -9.47 7.57 8.74
CA GLN A 17 -9.94 8.51 9.75
C GLN A 17 -11.47 8.53 9.78
N GLY A 18 -12.07 8.09 10.89
CA GLY A 18 -13.52 8.10 11.09
C GLY A 18 -14.28 6.97 10.37
N ALA A 19 -13.58 5.95 9.87
CA ALA A 19 -14.17 4.77 9.26
C ALA A 19 -13.40 3.50 9.64
N ASN A 20 -13.95 2.34 9.29
CA ASN A 20 -13.28 1.06 9.50
C ASN A 20 -11.99 0.95 8.67
N ASP A 21 -11.07 0.10 9.14
CA ASP A 21 -9.89 -0.27 8.37
C ASP A 21 -10.29 -0.89 7.02
N ILE A 22 -9.50 -0.59 6.00
CA ILE A 22 -9.70 -1.07 4.64
C ILE A 22 -8.57 -2.03 4.30
N CYS A 23 -8.91 -3.18 3.75
CA CYS A 23 -7.96 -4.20 3.35
C CYS A 23 -8.15 -4.60 1.89
N PHE A 24 -7.05 -4.75 1.14
CA PHE A 24 -7.04 -5.16 -0.27
C PHE A 24 -5.67 -5.73 -0.65
N VAL A 25 -5.61 -6.50 -1.74
CA VAL A 25 -4.35 -7.07 -2.24
C VAL A 25 -3.77 -6.24 -3.38
N ILE A 26 -2.45 -6.02 -3.31
CA ILE A 26 -1.65 -5.27 -4.26
C ILE A 26 -0.73 -6.27 -4.99
N PRO A 27 -0.83 -6.42 -6.32
CA PRO A 27 0.11 -7.22 -7.09
C PRO A 27 1.55 -6.72 -6.95
N ALA A 28 2.52 -7.65 -7.00
CA ALA A 28 3.94 -7.35 -6.93
C ALA A 28 4.37 -6.28 -7.96
N SER A 29 3.85 -6.31 -9.18
CA SER A 29 4.13 -5.29 -10.21
C SER A 29 3.77 -3.87 -9.77
N ILE A 30 2.64 -3.69 -9.07
CA ILE A 30 2.26 -2.39 -8.50
C ILE A 30 3.21 -2.01 -7.36
N VAL A 31 3.63 -2.96 -6.53
CA VAL A 31 4.61 -2.72 -5.45
C VAL A 31 5.93 -2.21 -6.02
N PHE A 32 6.48 -2.87 -7.04
CA PHE A 32 7.73 -2.46 -7.69
C PHE A 32 7.58 -1.12 -8.42
N PHE A 33 6.46 -0.90 -9.12
CA PHE A 33 6.14 0.40 -9.71
C PHE A 33 6.15 1.52 -8.66
N LEU A 34 5.50 1.31 -7.52
CA LEU A 34 5.48 2.28 -6.42
C LEU A 34 6.87 2.51 -5.85
N LEU A 35 7.66 1.46 -5.58
CA LEU A 35 9.02 1.61 -5.06
C LEU A 35 9.94 2.41 -5.99
N LYS A 36 9.78 2.26 -7.31
CA LYS A 36 10.56 2.99 -8.30
C LYS A 36 10.18 4.46 -8.41
N ASN A 37 8.91 4.81 -8.15
CA ASN A 37 8.37 6.14 -8.43
C ASN A 37 8.02 6.97 -7.19
N LEU A 38 7.94 6.36 -6.01
CA LEU A 38 7.64 7.09 -4.77
C LEU A 38 8.84 7.94 -4.35
N PRO A 39 8.60 9.19 -3.93
CA PRO A 39 9.66 10.06 -3.46
C PRO A 39 10.25 9.51 -2.15
N VAL A 40 11.57 9.53 -2.05
CA VAL A 40 12.28 9.25 -0.79
C VAL A 40 12.14 10.47 0.12
N ASN A 41 11.82 10.25 1.39
CA ASN A 41 11.81 11.34 2.35
C ASN A 41 13.20 11.99 2.49
N GLN A 42 13.25 13.31 2.37
CA GLN A 42 14.44 14.12 2.59
C GLN A 42 14.34 15.00 3.85
N ASP A 43 13.19 15.00 4.52
CA ASP A 43 12.92 15.84 5.70
C ASP A 43 13.40 15.11 6.97
N PRO A 44 14.47 15.57 7.63
CA PRO A 44 15.01 14.93 8.84
C PRO A 44 14.11 15.15 10.06
N THR A 45 13.13 16.06 9.98
CA THR A 45 12.22 16.40 11.07
C THR A 45 10.85 15.73 10.95
N LEU A 46 10.69 14.85 9.93
CA LEU A 46 9.43 14.15 9.69
C LEU A 46 9.06 13.30 10.90
N GLN A 47 7.90 13.59 11.49
CA GLN A 47 7.39 12.80 12.60
C GLN A 47 6.93 11.42 12.10
N PRO A 48 7.16 10.35 12.86
CA PRO A 48 6.65 9.05 12.51
C PRO A 48 5.11 9.06 12.52
N PRO A 49 4.45 8.39 11.56
CA PRO A 49 3.01 8.24 11.60
C PRO A 49 2.58 7.35 12.79
N PRO A 50 1.27 7.34 13.13
CA PRO A 50 0.72 6.39 14.09
C PRO A 50 1.04 4.94 13.72
N ALA A 51 1.00 4.05 14.72
CA ALA A 51 1.25 2.63 14.50
C ALA A 51 0.27 2.08 13.43
N PRO A 52 0.76 1.32 12.44
CA PRO A 52 -0.09 0.77 11.39
C PRO A 52 -1.05 -0.29 11.94
N PRO A 53 -2.20 -0.52 11.29
CA PRO A 53 -3.12 -1.58 11.68
C PRO A 53 -2.45 -2.94 11.56
N GLN A 54 -2.76 -3.84 12.51
CA GLN A 54 -2.30 -5.21 12.46
C GLN A 54 -3.11 -6.01 11.43
N ILE A 55 -2.38 -6.79 10.62
CA ILE A 55 -2.97 -7.79 9.73
C ILE A 55 -3.07 -9.10 10.51
N THR A 56 -4.22 -9.72 10.41
CA THR A 56 -4.59 -10.97 11.05
C THR A 56 -4.95 -12.02 9.99
N GLN A 57 -5.06 -13.28 10.39
CA GLN A 57 -5.50 -14.34 9.49
C GLN A 57 -6.90 -14.08 8.93
N TRP A 58 -7.78 -13.42 9.70
CA TRP A 58 -9.11 -13.03 9.26
C TRP A 58 -9.10 -12.08 8.05
N ASP A 59 -8.09 -11.21 7.95
CA ASP A 59 -7.96 -10.30 6.81
C ASP A 59 -7.61 -11.08 5.52
N TRP A 60 -6.83 -12.16 5.63
CA TRP A 60 -6.51 -13.07 4.52
C TRP A 60 -7.68 -13.95 4.11
N ASP A 61 -8.46 -14.42 5.08
CA ASP A 61 -9.58 -15.33 4.86
C ASP A 61 -10.85 -14.60 4.39
N SER A 62 -10.81 -13.27 4.29
CA SER A 62 -11.95 -12.46 3.85
C SER A 62 -12.37 -12.83 2.41
N PRO A 63 -13.61 -13.33 2.20
CA PRO A 63 -14.04 -13.84 0.91
C PRO A 63 -14.19 -12.74 -0.16
N ASN A 64 -14.30 -11.49 0.26
CA ASN A 64 -14.52 -10.33 -0.61
C ASN A 64 -13.31 -9.40 -0.63
N LEU A 65 -12.10 -9.95 -0.46
CA LEU A 65 -10.88 -9.16 -0.43
C LEU A 65 -10.58 -8.58 -1.83
N PRO A 66 -10.70 -7.26 -2.02
CA PRO A 66 -10.52 -6.65 -3.34
C PRO A 66 -9.08 -6.77 -3.82
N ARG A 67 -8.89 -6.90 -5.13
CA ARG A 67 -7.58 -6.88 -5.77
C ARG A 67 -7.38 -5.63 -6.62
N ALA A 68 -6.23 -4.98 -6.45
CA ALA A 68 -5.83 -3.88 -7.29
C ALA A 68 -5.32 -4.36 -8.67
N PHE A 69 -5.68 -3.62 -9.72
CA PHE A 69 -5.16 -3.82 -11.08
C PHE A 69 -4.17 -2.73 -11.49
N THR A 70 -4.51 -1.49 -11.18
CA THR A 70 -3.72 -0.31 -11.52
C THR A 70 -3.75 0.67 -10.38
N VAL A 71 -2.73 1.52 -10.30
CA VAL A 71 -2.68 2.64 -9.36
C VAL A 71 -2.42 3.92 -10.14
N ASN A 72 -3.23 4.94 -9.88
CA ASN A 72 -2.97 6.30 -10.34
C ASN A 72 -2.49 7.14 -9.17
N CYS A 73 -1.31 7.75 -9.30
CA CYS A 73 -0.73 8.59 -8.26
C CYS A 73 -0.75 10.06 -8.68
N LYS A 74 -1.22 10.93 -7.77
CA LYS A 74 -1.19 12.38 -7.94
C LYS A 74 -0.51 13.03 -6.73
N VAL A 75 0.52 13.82 -6.99
CA VAL A 75 1.19 14.64 -5.98
C VAL A 75 0.30 15.83 -5.65
N LEU A 76 0.07 16.04 -4.35
CA LEU A 76 -0.64 17.17 -3.78
C LEU A 76 0.32 17.93 -2.83
N PRO A 77 0.04 19.19 -2.47
CA PRO A 77 0.84 19.90 -1.49
C PRO A 77 0.94 19.12 -0.16
N GLY A 78 2.13 18.57 0.12
CA GLY A 78 2.42 17.79 1.33
C GLY A 78 1.77 16.41 1.43
N LYS A 79 1.12 15.92 0.36
CA LYS A 79 0.37 14.64 0.34
C LYS A 79 0.50 13.94 -1.01
N ILE A 80 0.25 12.64 -1.04
CA ILE A 80 0.07 11.88 -2.28
C ILE A 80 -1.31 11.23 -2.25
N SER A 81 -2.07 11.44 -3.34
CA SER A 81 -3.30 10.72 -3.60
C SER A 81 -2.99 9.51 -4.46
N MET A 82 -3.42 8.32 -4.04
CA MET A 82 -3.26 7.06 -4.77
C MET A 82 -4.62 6.44 -4.99
N THR A 83 -5.08 6.40 -6.24
CA THR A 83 -6.33 5.76 -6.62
C THR A 83 -6.03 4.37 -7.18
N PHE A 84 -6.39 3.35 -6.43
CA PHE A 84 -6.31 1.94 -6.83
C PHE A 84 -7.59 1.55 -7.54
N ASN A 85 -7.48 1.13 -8.80
CA ASN A 85 -8.58 0.48 -9.48
C ASN A 85 -8.68 -0.96 -9.00
N LEU A 86 -9.86 -1.33 -8.51
CA LEU A 86 -10.10 -2.63 -7.92
C LEU A 86 -10.93 -3.51 -8.86
N ASP A 87 -10.86 -4.82 -8.64
CA ASP A 87 -11.73 -5.83 -9.27
C ASP A 87 -13.20 -5.73 -8.87
N VAL A 88 -13.46 -5.12 -7.72
CA VAL A 88 -14.79 -4.74 -7.26
C VAL A 88 -14.90 -3.23 -7.17
N LYS A 89 -16.08 -2.67 -7.47
CA LYS A 89 -16.35 -1.24 -7.29
C LYS A 89 -16.93 -0.96 -5.89
N PRO A 90 -16.70 0.24 -5.33
CA PRO A 90 -15.99 1.39 -5.91
C PRO A 90 -14.45 1.24 -5.86
N ASP A 91 -13.75 2.01 -6.71
CA ASP A 91 -12.30 2.13 -6.63
C ASP A 91 -11.87 2.80 -5.32
N LEU A 92 -10.68 2.46 -4.82
CA LEU A 92 -10.18 2.98 -3.56
C LEU A 92 -9.21 4.12 -3.78
N THR A 93 -9.45 5.27 -3.15
CA THR A 93 -8.49 6.38 -3.12
C THR A 93 -7.94 6.58 -1.73
N LEU A 94 -6.62 6.45 -1.60
CA LEU A 94 -5.87 6.73 -0.37
C LEU A 94 -5.21 8.11 -0.50
N VAL A 95 -5.35 8.93 0.54
CA VAL A 95 -4.64 10.22 0.62
C VAL A 95 -3.67 10.15 1.79
N LEU A 96 -2.39 10.03 1.46
CA LEU A 96 -1.32 9.83 2.43
C LEU A 96 -0.52 11.11 2.59
N ASP A 97 -0.23 11.51 3.83
CA ASP A 97 0.76 12.54 4.10
C ASP A 97 2.19 12.01 3.90
N ARG A 98 3.17 12.90 3.95
CA ARG A 98 4.60 12.57 3.77
C ARG A 98 5.07 11.45 4.71
N SER A 99 4.66 11.47 5.98
CA SER A 99 5.00 10.45 6.99
C SER A 99 4.46 9.08 6.64
N ASN A 100 3.20 9.00 6.22
CA ASN A 100 2.57 7.75 5.81
C ASN A 100 3.13 7.24 4.48
N VAL A 101 3.49 8.12 3.54
CA VAL A 101 4.15 7.73 2.29
C VAL A 101 5.51 7.11 2.57
N GLU A 102 6.32 7.72 3.44
CA GLU A 102 7.65 7.18 3.77
C GLU A 102 7.54 5.85 4.53
N MET A 103 6.62 5.74 5.50
CA MET A 103 6.36 4.46 6.17
C MET A 103 5.93 3.39 5.16
N MET A 104 5.01 3.72 4.26
CA MET A 104 4.57 2.79 3.22
C MET A 104 5.75 2.35 2.36
N ARG A 105 6.58 3.28 1.88
CA ARG A 105 7.77 2.98 1.06
C ARG A 105 8.73 2.04 1.79
N GLN A 106 9.00 2.27 3.08
CA GLN A 106 9.86 1.41 3.89
C GLN A 106 9.29 0.00 4.05
N ILE A 107 7.98 -0.12 4.29
CA ILE A 107 7.31 -1.42 4.39
C ILE A 107 7.34 -2.14 3.04
N LEU A 108 7.03 -1.46 1.94
CA LEU A 108 7.11 -2.03 0.59
C LEU A 108 8.53 -2.52 0.27
N ALA A 109 9.57 -1.78 0.67
CA ALA A 109 10.96 -2.16 0.46
C ALA A 109 11.39 -3.36 1.34
N ALA A 110 10.78 -3.53 2.52
CA ALA A 110 11.01 -4.71 3.34
C ALA A 110 10.41 -5.96 2.66
N TYR A 111 9.19 -5.84 2.14
CA TYR A 111 8.49 -6.95 1.48
C TYR A 111 8.95 -7.21 0.04
N SER A 112 9.64 -6.27 -0.61
CA SER A 112 10.11 -6.47 -1.99
C SER A 112 11.09 -7.62 -2.15
N ARG A 113 11.77 -8.03 -1.07
CA ARG A 113 12.64 -9.21 -1.05
C ARG A 113 11.87 -10.53 -1.11
N ASP A 114 10.62 -10.51 -0.64
CA ASP A 114 9.73 -11.66 -0.61
C ASP A 114 8.77 -11.67 -1.82
N LEU A 115 8.82 -10.64 -2.67
CA LEU A 115 8.01 -10.52 -3.88
C LEU A 115 8.82 -10.88 -5.12
N ILE A 116 8.15 -11.48 -6.10
CA ILE A 116 8.75 -11.83 -7.39
C ILE A 116 8.58 -10.66 -8.35
N ASP A 117 9.68 -10.07 -8.78
CA ASP A 117 9.68 -9.10 -9.88
C ASP A 117 9.76 -9.85 -11.21
N LEU A 118 8.65 -9.89 -11.95
CA LEU A 118 8.57 -10.55 -13.25
C LEU A 118 9.04 -9.64 -14.41
N GLU A 119 9.30 -8.36 -14.14
CA GLU A 119 9.70 -7.36 -15.16
C GLU A 119 11.19 -6.94 -15.04
N ALA A 120 11.95 -7.54 -14.13
CA ALA A 120 13.36 -7.23 -13.86
C ALA A 120 14.35 -7.85 -14.86
#